data_AF-A0A914RL00-F1
#
_entry.id   AF-A0A914RL00-F1
#
_cell.length_a   1.000
_cell.length_b   1.000
_cell.length_c   1.000
_cell.angle_alpha   90.00
_cell.angle_beta   90.00
_cell.angle_gamma   90.00
#
_symmetry.space_group_name_H-M   'P 1'
#
loop_
_entity.id
_entity.type
_entity.pdbx_description
1 polymer ?
#
loop_
_entity_poly.entity_id
_entity_poly.type
_entity_poly.pdbx_seq_one_letter_code
_entity_poly.pdbx_strand_id
1 'polypeptide(L)'
;MGSGGWDKCSYGYHGDDGNFFCSSGSGSPYGPTFSSNDTVGCGINLVSKSIFYTKNGVNLGTAISGLANVTDLYPMIGLQKHGEILETNFGQKLFMYDIEQDIQEAIAYTYDCVYRVELPQAKTSWMNQ
;
A
#
# COMPACT_ATOMS: atom_id res chain seq x y z
N MET A 1 -9.26 -15.96 -17.82
CA MET A 1 -9.45 -15.69 -16.38
C MET A 1 -8.96 -14.28 -16.15
N GLY A 2 -9.81 -13.39 -15.61
CA GLY A 2 -9.56 -11.96 -15.60
C GLY A 2 -8.41 -11.60 -14.67
N SER A 3 -7.40 -10.93 -15.21
CA SER A 3 -6.30 -10.33 -14.45
C SER A 3 -6.89 -9.30 -13.49
N GLY A 4 -6.56 -9.41 -12.22
CA GLY A 4 -7.07 -8.53 -11.17
C GLY A 4 -6.74 -7.06 -11.43
N GLY A 5 -7.77 -6.23 -11.56
CA GLY A 5 -7.63 -4.81 -11.96
C GLY A 5 -8.86 -4.23 -12.67
N TRP A 6 -9.82 -5.08 -13.06
CA TRP A 6 -10.95 -4.70 -13.92
C TRP A 6 -12.27 -4.45 -13.17
N ASP A 7 -12.37 -4.88 -11.91
CA ASP A 7 -13.52 -4.61 -11.04
C ASP A 7 -13.29 -3.34 -10.20
N LYS A 8 -14.36 -2.59 -9.91
CA LYS A 8 -14.31 -1.40 -9.04
C LYS A 8 -13.61 -1.76 -7.72
N CYS A 9 -12.67 -0.92 -7.27
CA CYS A 9 -11.89 -1.07 -6.03
C CYS A 9 -10.76 -2.13 -6.08
N SER A 10 -10.16 -2.37 -7.25
CA SER A 10 -8.95 -3.19 -7.40
C SER A 10 -7.73 -2.33 -7.76
N TYR A 11 -6.56 -2.71 -7.22
CA TYR A 11 -5.29 -2.00 -7.38
C TYR A 11 -4.19 -3.02 -7.63
N GLY A 12 -3.39 -2.83 -8.68
CA GLY A 12 -2.39 -3.82 -9.09
C GLY A 12 -1.15 -3.19 -9.71
N TYR A 13 -0.01 -3.82 -9.50
CA TYR A 13 1.27 -3.48 -10.12
C TYR A 13 1.72 -4.66 -10.99
N HIS A 14 1.91 -4.42 -12.28
CA HIS A 14 2.15 -5.47 -13.27
C HIS A 14 3.64 -5.63 -13.57
N GLY A 15 4.08 -6.88 -13.70
CA GLY A 15 5.49 -7.22 -13.86
C GLY A 15 6.01 -7.07 -15.29
N ASP A 16 5.15 -7.20 -16.30
CA ASP A 16 5.53 -7.15 -17.71
C ASP A 16 5.76 -5.74 -18.24
N ASP A 17 5.05 -4.74 -17.71
CA ASP A 17 5.16 -3.35 -18.15
C ASP A 17 5.57 -2.36 -17.03
N GLY A 18 5.54 -2.78 -15.76
CA GLY A 18 5.86 -1.93 -14.63
C GLY A 18 4.77 -0.90 -14.29
N ASN A 19 3.59 -1.03 -14.89
CA ASN A 19 2.49 -0.08 -14.71
C ASN A 19 1.66 -0.41 -13.46
N PHE A 20 1.06 0.63 -12.89
CA PHE A 20 0.04 0.54 -11.86
C PHE A 20 -1.35 0.67 -12.48
N PHE A 21 -2.26 -0.21 -12.07
CA PHE A 21 -3.64 -0.29 -12.50
C PHE A 21 -4.56 -0.02 -11.31
N CYS A 22 -5.55 0.85 -11.51
CA CYS A 22 -6.52 1.23 -10.48
C CYS A 22 -7.93 1.21 -11.09
N SER A 23 -8.69 0.16 -10.82
CA SER A 23 -10.10 0.01 -11.24
C SER A 23 -10.34 0.34 -12.73
N SER A 24 -9.37 0.02 -13.59
CA SER A 24 -9.34 0.41 -15.00
C SER A 24 -8.47 -0.58 -15.77
N GLY A 25 -8.84 -0.86 -17.03
CA GLY A 25 -8.01 -1.64 -17.96
C GLY A 25 -6.80 -0.88 -18.50
N SER A 26 -6.64 0.41 -18.18
CA SER A 26 -5.50 1.24 -18.59
C SER A 26 -4.60 1.53 -17.39
N GLY A 27 -3.37 1.02 -17.44
CA GLY A 27 -2.34 1.27 -16.45
C GLY A 27 -1.60 2.59 -16.67
N SER A 28 -0.93 3.08 -15.63
CA SER A 28 -0.05 4.26 -15.68
C SER A 28 1.38 3.86 -15.29
N PRO A 29 2.41 4.50 -15.86
CA PRO A 29 3.80 4.26 -15.45
C PRO A 29 3.99 4.46 -13.95
N TYR A 30 4.63 3.50 -13.30
CA TYR A 30 4.81 3.52 -11.84
C TYR A 30 6.20 3.05 -11.42
N GLY A 31 6.55 1.81 -11.75
CA GLY A 31 7.79 1.18 -11.30
C GLY A 31 8.53 0.48 -12.44
N PRO A 32 9.69 -0.14 -12.15
CA PRO A 32 10.37 -1.00 -13.11
C PRO A 32 9.54 -2.25 -13.42
N THR A 33 9.90 -3.01 -14.45
CA THR A 33 9.39 -4.37 -14.62
C THR A 33 9.98 -5.30 -13.56
N PHE A 34 9.37 -6.47 -13.33
CA PHE A 34 9.90 -7.50 -12.42
C PHE A 34 9.68 -8.90 -12.99
N SER A 35 10.56 -9.83 -12.61
CA SER A 35 10.60 -11.18 -13.17
C SER A 35 11.11 -12.20 -12.15
N SER A 36 11.45 -13.41 -12.61
CA SER A 36 12.01 -14.47 -11.78
C SER A 36 13.15 -13.97 -10.89
N ASN A 37 13.14 -14.41 -9.63
CA ASN A 37 14.07 -14.02 -8.55
C ASN A 37 13.91 -12.60 -7.99
N ASP A 38 13.00 -11.77 -8.53
CA ASP A 38 12.61 -10.54 -7.85
C ASP A 38 11.66 -10.82 -6.68
N THR A 39 11.84 -10.10 -5.58
CA THR A 39 10.87 -10.02 -4.49
C THR A 39 10.09 -8.73 -4.60
N VAL A 40 8.76 -8.81 -4.74
CA VAL A 40 7.87 -7.66 -4.79
C VAL A 40 7.03 -7.60 -3.52
N GLY A 41 7.07 -6.48 -2.82
CA GLY A 41 6.19 -6.20 -1.68
C GLY A 41 5.05 -5.27 -2.09
N CYS A 42 3.92 -5.38 -1.37
CA CYS A 42 2.78 -4.48 -1.46
C CYS A 42 2.44 -4.01 -0.05
N GLY A 43 2.47 -2.70 0.17
CA GLY A 43 2.20 -2.06 1.45
C GLY A 43 0.97 -1.16 1.39
N ILE A 44 0.21 -1.16 2.48
CA ILE A 44 -0.96 -0.29 2.67
C ILE A 44 -0.72 0.55 3.91
N ASN A 45 -0.70 1.87 3.75
CA ASN A 45 -0.71 2.79 4.88
C ASN A 45 -2.16 3.14 5.21
N LEU A 46 -2.65 2.63 6.34
CA LEU A 46 -4.03 2.84 6.79
C LEU A 46 -4.30 4.26 7.31
N VAL A 47 -3.24 4.98 7.72
CA VAL A 47 -3.33 6.36 8.23
C VAL A 47 -3.51 7.33 7.07
N SER A 48 -2.63 7.28 6.06
CA SER A 48 -2.71 8.11 4.86
C SER A 48 -3.65 7.56 3.79
N LYS A 49 -4.20 6.35 3.99
CA LYS A 49 -5.05 5.63 3.04
C LYS A 49 -4.40 5.53 1.66
N SER A 50 -3.17 5.01 1.62
CA SER A 50 -2.36 4.89 0.42
C SER A 50 -1.79 3.49 0.23
N ILE A 51 -1.46 3.17 -1.02
CA ILE A 51 -0.81 1.91 -1.42
C ILE A 51 0.55 2.23 -2.03
N PHE A 52 1.55 1.44 -1.70
CA PHE A 52 2.88 1.48 -2.29
C PHE A 52 3.39 0.06 -2.55
N TYR A 53 4.41 -0.06 -3.40
CA TYR A 53 5.07 -1.32 -3.66
C TYR A 53 6.57 -1.20 -3.40
N THR A 54 7.20 -2.35 -3.22
CA THR A 54 8.64 -2.46 -3.06
C THR A 54 9.18 -3.48 -4.05
N LYS A 55 10.42 -3.28 -4.51
CA LYS A 55 11.14 -4.27 -5.31
C LYS A 55 12.50 -4.53 -4.66
N ASN A 56 12.77 -5.79 -4.35
CA ASN A 56 14.02 -6.26 -3.75
C ASN A 56 14.43 -5.44 -2.50
N GLY A 57 13.44 -5.12 -1.66
CA GLY A 57 13.65 -4.34 -0.43
C GLY A 57 13.75 -2.82 -0.64
N VAL A 58 13.51 -2.31 -1.84
CA VAL A 58 13.52 -0.87 -2.14
C VAL A 58 12.09 -0.36 -2.36
N ASN A 59 11.71 0.72 -1.67
CA ASN A 59 10.42 1.39 -1.85
C ASN A 59 10.33 2.09 -3.22
N LEU A 60 9.25 1.84 -3.97
CA LEU A 60 9.01 2.41 -5.29
C LEU A 60 8.18 3.71 -5.26
N GLY A 61 7.84 4.18 -4.07
CA GLY A 61 6.98 5.35 -3.86
C GLY A 61 5.49 4.99 -3.82
N THR A 62 4.67 5.98 -3.47
CA THR A 62 3.22 5.83 -3.38
C THR A 62 2.61 5.64 -4.77
N ALA A 63 1.90 4.53 -4.98
CA ALA A 63 1.18 4.25 -6.22
C ALA A 63 -0.15 5.01 -6.28
N ILE A 64 -0.85 5.08 -5.14
CA ILE A 64 -2.12 5.82 -5.01
C ILE A 64 -2.34 6.25 -3.56
N SER A 65 -2.99 7.38 -3.36
CA SER A 65 -3.35 7.95 -2.04
C SER A 65 -4.79 8.45 -2.00
N GLY A 66 -5.28 8.77 -0.81
CA GLY A 66 -6.63 9.34 -0.64
C GLY A 66 -7.75 8.35 -0.90
N LEU A 67 -7.49 7.05 -0.73
CA LEU A 67 -8.48 6.01 -0.94
C LEU A 67 -9.63 6.15 0.06
N ALA A 68 -10.87 5.99 -0.41
CA ALA A 68 -12.05 6.09 0.46
C ALA A 68 -12.09 4.95 1.49
N ASN A 69 -11.77 3.73 1.05
CA ASN A 69 -11.72 2.53 1.88
C ASN A 69 -10.42 1.75 1.60
N VAL A 70 -9.67 1.48 2.66
CA VAL A 70 -8.46 0.65 2.66
C VAL A 70 -8.54 -0.52 3.63
N THR A 71 -9.62 -0.62 4.41
CA THR A 71 -9.78 -1.64 5.45
C THR A 71 -10.40 -2.94 4.91
N ASP A 72 -11.13 -2.86 3.79
CA ASP A 72 -11.76 -4.02 3.16
C ASP A 72 -10.99 -4.53 1.92
N LEU A 73 -9.69 -4.27 1.87
CA LEU A 73 -8.81 -4.76 0.81
C LEU A 73 -8.24 -6.14 1.16
N TYR A 74 -8.19 -7.01 0.15
CA TYR A 74 -7.63 -8.36 0.27
C TYR A 74 -6.39 -8.48 -0.62
N PRO A 75 -5.32 -9.13 -0.15
CA PRO A 75 -4.18 -9.46 -1.01
C PRO A 75 -4.64 -10.35 -2.17
N MET A 76 -4.21 -10.01 -3.39
CA MET A 76 -4.57 -10.74 -4.59
C MET A 76 -3.38 -10.79 -5.54
N ILE A 77 -3.21 -11.93 -6.20
CA ILE A 77 -2.17 -12.15 -7.20
C ILE A 77 -2.82 -12.72 -8.45
N GLY A 78 -2.58 -12.08 -9.60
CA GLY A 78 -2.98 -12.56 -10.91
C GLY A 78 -1.79 -13.12 -11.66
N LEU A 79 -1.94 -14.34 -12.20
CA LEU A 79 -0.99 -14.96 -13.12
C LEU A 79 -1.63 -15.09 -14.48
N GLN A 80 -0.86 -14.85 -15.54
CA GLN A 80 -1.39 -14.86 -16.91
C GLN A 80 -0.72 -15.93 -17.78
N LYS A 81 0.57 -16.18 -17.61
CA LYS A 81 1.30 -17.13 -18.46
C LYS A 81 1.40 -18.50 -17.80
N HIS A 82 1.38 -19.53 -18.62
CA HIS A 82 1.58 -20.89 -18.14
C HIS A 82 3.01 -21.06 -17.60
N GLY A 83 3.14 -21.75 -16.47
CA GLY A 83 4.44 -22.00 -15.83
C GLY A 83 4.93 -20.89 -14.91
N GLU A 84 4.17 -19.80 -14.73
CA GLU A 84 4.45 -18.82 -13.67
C GLU A 84 4.23 -19.46 -12.30
N ILE A 85 5.25 -19.34 -11.44
CA ILE A 85 5.24 -19.85 -10.06
C ILE A 85 5.70 -18.72 -9.16
N LEU A 86 5.07 -18.61 -7.99
CA LEU A 86 5.45 -17.66 -6.95
C LEU A 86 5.31 -18.29 -5.58
N GLU A 87 6.03 -17.70 -4.63
CA GLU A 87 5.84 -17.94 -3.20
C GLU A 87 5.27 -16.68 -2.56
N THR A 88 4.46 -16.85 -1.52
CA THR A 88 3.92 -15.72 -0.75
C THR A 88 4.51 -15.70 0.65
N ASN A 89 4.70 -14.49 1.19
CA ASN A 89 5.05 -14.25 2.58
C ASN A 89 4.07 -13.23 3.15
N PHE A 90 3.17 -13.68 4.02
CA PHE A 90 2.24 -12.88 4.80
C PHE A 90 2.73 -12.69 6.26
N GLY A 91 4.04 -12.85 6.49
CA GLY A 91 4.67 -12.75 7.80
C GLY A 91 5.22 -14.08 8.36
N GLN A 92 5.18 -15.17 7.58
CA GLN A 92 5.75 -16.45 7.97
C GLN A 92 7.29 -16.44 7.98
N LYS A 93 7.91 -15.52 7.25
CA LYS A 93 9.36 -15.28 7.19
C LYS A 93 9.63 -13.79 7.32
N LEU A 94 10.88 -13.40 7.64
CA LEU A 94 11.29 -12.00 7.58
C LEU A 94 11.04 -11.42 6.18
N PHE A 95 10.53 -10.19 6.12
CA PHE A 95 10.36 -9.48 4.87
C PHE A 95 11.70 -8.97 4.34
N MET A 96 11.83 -8.86 3.01
CA MET A 96 13.00 -8.25 2.38
C MET A 96 12.98 -6.72 2.52
N TYR A 97 11.79 -6.12 2.56
CA TYR A 97 11.63 -4.70 2.86
C TYR A 97 11.63 -4.48 4.37
N ASP A 98 12.43 -3.52 4.84
CA ASP A 98 12.38 -3.05 6.22
C ASP A 98 11.28 -2.00 6.36
N ILE A 99 10.14 -2.43 6.92
CA ILE A 99 8.93 -1.62 7.09
C ILE A 99 9.00 -0.68 8.31
N GLU A 100 10.03 -0.82 9.15
CA GLU A 100 10.10 -0.12 10.45
C GLU A 100 10.03 1.40 10.28
N GLN A 101 10.74 1.95 9.29
CA GLN A 101 10.74 3.38 9.05
C GLN A 101 9.33 3.92 8.71
N ASP A 102 8.59 3.25 7.81
CA ASP A 102 7.23 3.66 7.46
C ASP A 102 6.27 3.61 8.68
N ILE A 103 6.46 2.63 9.58
CA ILE A 103 5.69 2.52 10.82
C ILE A 103 5.98 3.73 11.71
N GLN A 104 7.26 4.07 11.92
CA GLN A 104 7.63 5.21 12.74
C GLN A 104 7.12 6.53 12.18
N GLU A 105 7.18 6.72 10.86
CA GLU A 105 6.62 7.90 10.19
C GLU A 105 5.10 8.00 10.36
N ALA A 106 4.37 6.88 10.21
CA ALA A 106 2.93 6.84 10.43
C ALA A 106 2.54 7.16 11.88
N ILE A 107 3.31 6.66 12.85
CA ILE A 107 3.15 6.96 14.27
C ILE A 107 3.37 8.45 14.53
N ALA A 108 4.49 9.00 14.06
CA ALA A 108 4.83 10.41 14.25
C ALA A 108 3.76 11.35 13.66
N TYR A 109 3.28 11.05 12.44
CA TYR A 109 2.20 11.79 11.81
C TYR A 109 0.90 11.73 12.62
N THR A 110 0.55 10.55 13.13
CA THR A 110 -0.65 10.36 13.96
C THR A 110 -0.58 11.21 15.23
N TYR A 111 0.57 11.22 15.92
CA TYR A 111 0.77 12.06 17.09
C TYR A 111 0.67 13.55 16.76
N ASP A 112 1.34 14.02 15.70
CA ASP A 112 1.26 15.43 15.28
C ASP A 112 -0.19 15.86 15.02
N CYS A 113 -0.97 15.00 14.35
CA CYS A 113 -2.39 15.24 14.12
C CYS A 113 -3.18 15.35 15.43
N VAL A 114 -2.94 14.47 16.40
CA VAL A 114 -3.60 14.51 17.72
C VAL A 114 -3.24 15.79 18.49
N TYR A 115 -1.96 16.17 18.50
CA TYR A 115 -1.49 17.35 19.24
C TYR A 115 -1.98 18.68 18.66
N ARG A 116 -2.33 18.72 17.37
CA ARG A 116 -2.90 19.90 16.70
C ARG A 116 -4.41 20.04 16.89
N VAL A 117 -5.09 19.05 17.48
CA VAL A 117 -6.53 19.14 17.73
C VAL A 117 -6.81 20.20 18.80
N GLU A 118 -7.41 21.31 18.40
CA GLU A 118 -8.00 22.25 19.35
C GLU A 118 -9.32 21.69 19.90
N LEU A 119 -9.35 21.41 21.20
CA LEU A 119 -10.57 20.93 21.85
C LEU A 119 -11.59 22.07 22.00
N PRO A 120 -12.89 21.81 21.77
CA PRO A 120 -13.93 22.80 21.99
C PRO A 120 -13.92 23.34 23.43
N GLN A 121 -14.17 24.63 23.60
CA GLN A 121 -14.13 25.31 24.90
C GLN A 121 -15.05 24.65 25.96
N ALA A 122 -16.20 24.11 25.52
CA ALA A 122 -17.11 23.35 26.40
C ALA A 122 -16.44 22.11 27.03
N LYS A 123 -15.47 21.50 26.36
CA LYS A 123 -14.72 20.33 26.83
C LYS A 123 -13.45 20.68 27.62
N THR A 124 -13.00 21.94 27.62
CA THR A 124 -11.80 22.40 28.33
C THR A 124 -12.12 23.33 29.51
N SER A 125 -13.38 23.75 29.67
CA SER A 125 -13.84 24.67 30.72
C SER A 125 -13.50 24.24 32.15
N TRP A 126 -13.45 22.93 32.43
CA TRP A 126 -13.08 22.35 33.73
C TRP A 126 -11.57 22.20 33.94
N MET A 127 -10.75 22.36 32.89
CA MET A 127 -9.28 22.22 32.98
C MET A 127 -8.59 23.49 33.48
N ASN A 128 -9.31 24.62 33.54
CA ASN A 128 -8.82 25.93 33.97
C ASN A 128 -9.37 26.36 35.35
N GLN A 129 -9.94 25.43 36.14
CA GLN A 129 -10.35 25.63 37.53
C GLN A 129 -9.32 25.03 38.47
#